data_AF-A0A8S3Z7X0-F1
#
_entry.id   AF-A0A8S3Z7X0-F1
#
_cell.length_a   1.000
_cell.length_b   1.000
_cell.length_c   1.000
_cell.angle_alpha   90.00
_cell.angle_beta   90.00
_cell.angle_gamma   90.00
#
_symmetry.space_group_name_H-M   'P 1'
#
loop_
_entity.id
_entity.type
_entity.pdbx_description
1 polymer ?
#
loop_
_entity_poly.entity_id
_entity_poly.type
_entity_poly.pdbx_seq_one_letter_code
_entity_poly.pdbx_strand_id
1 'polypeptide(L)'
;MAILNQQSQMSIPVALSVPATSEGIVRLLEPATNSDIATFRIHRILFCARGPSETAERQCFAFTCSHGDSAENAIFQCHVFRCDIPEAVPKILYCFANTFRRVPKPQRLSNSSISSTELDFTFSVSLDFREDDGKGGFFACPKDKDVFKFRINTEKRLIISVQQAGPHEIKIERCFGLLISPGRNVQHSDMQLIEL
;
A
#
# COMPACT_ATOMS: atom_id res chain seq x y z
N MET A 1 -1.66 -8.30 21.39
CA MET A 1 -1.08 -9.66 21.24
C MET A 1 -1.00 -10.40 22.56
N ALA A 2 -0.46 -9.80 23.64
CA ALA A 2 -0.31 -10.47 24.93
C ALA A 2 -1.58 -11.17 25.47
N ILE A 3 -2.73 -10.50 25.43
CA ILE A 3 -4.03 -11.08 25.87
C ILE A 3 -4.38 -12.33 25.05
N LEU A 4 -4.33 -12.23 23.72
CA LEU A 4 -4.63 -13.36 22.82
C LEU A 4 -3.61 -14.50 22.93
N ASN A 5 -2.34 -14.17 23.23
CA ASN A 5 -1.30 -15.15 23.49
C ASN A 5 -1.55 -15.91 24.80
N GLN A 6 -2.01 -15.22 25.86
CA GLN A 6 -2.42 -15.84 27.12
C GLN A 6 -3.66 -16.72 26.96
N GLN A 7 -4.59 -16.34 26.09
CA GLN A 7 -5.82 -17.09 25.80
C GLN A 7 -5.64 -18.20 24.75
N SER A 8 -4.40 -18.52 24.36
CA SER A 8 -4.07 -19.45 23.27
C SER A 8 -4.43 -20.93 23.49
N GLN A 9 -5.16 -21.28 24.56
CA GLN A 9 -5.61 -22.66 24.81
C GLN A 9 -6.46 -23.26 23.68
N MET A 10 -6.94 -22.44 22.73
CA MET A 10 -7.64 -22.87 21.51
C MET A 10 -6.87 -22.55 20.21
N SER A 11 -5.53 -22.51 20.23
CA SER A 11 -4.76 -22.22 19.02
C SER A 11 -4.94 -23.32 17.97
N ILE A 12 -5.16 -22.92 16.71
CA ILE A 12 -5.31 -23.83 15.56
C ILE A 12 -3.99 -23.81 14.79
N PRO A 13 -3.37 -24.98 14.51
CA PRO A 13 -2.18 -25.03 13.66
C PRO A 13 -2.55 -24.67 12.22
N VAL A 14 -1.82 -23.71 11.64
CA VAL A 14 -2.06 -23.22 10.28
C VAL A 14 -0.76 -23.13 9.49
N ALA A 15 -0.84 -23.40 8.20
CA ALA A 15 0.20 -23.04 7.24
C ALA A 15 -0.17 -21.71 6.57
N LEU A 16 0.71 -20.72 6.66
CA LEU A 16 0.50 -19.40 6.07
C LEU A 16 1.14 -19.33 4.68
N SER A 17 0.34 -19.04 3.66
CA SER A 17 0.83 -18.72 2.31
C SER A 17 0.66 -17.23 2.03
N VAL A 18 1.77 -16.55 1.71
CA VAL A 18 1.79 -15.13 1.32
C VAL A 18 2.08 -15.07 -0.19
N PRO A 19 1.25 -14.36 -0.98
CA PRO A 19 1.42 -14.28 -2.43
C PRO A 19 2.65 -13.44 -2.81
N ALA A 20 3.05 -13.48 -4.07
CA ALA A 20 4.23 -12.74 -4.55
C ALA A 20 3.96 -11.25 -4.91
N THR A 21 2.68 -10.87 -5.08
CA THR A 21 2.24 -9.56 -5.59
C THR A 21 1.08 -9.00 -4.76
N SER A 22 0.84 -7.68 -4.88
CA SER A 22 -0.19 -6.96 -4.12
C SER A 22 -1.63 -7.28 -4.53
N GLU A 23 -1.83 -7.94 -5.67
CA GLU A 23 -3.15 -8.42 -6.13
C GLU A 23 -3.48 -9.82 -5.63
N GLY A 24 -2.52 -10.48 -4.97
CA GLY A 24 -2.71 -11.84 -4.49
C GLY A 24 -3.59 -11.96 -3.25
N ILE A 25 -3.81 -13.21 -2.87
CA ILE A 25 -4.58 -13.61 -1.69
C ILE A 25 -3.64 -14.33 -0.72
N VAL A 26 -3.64 -13.89 0.54
CA VAL A 26 -3.03 -14.60 1.66
C VAL A 26 -3.95 -15.74 2.05
N ARG A 27 -3.40 -16.94 2.21
CA ARG A 27 -4.18 -18.14 2.54
C ARG A 27 -3.69 -18.73 3.86
N LEU A 28 -4.63 -19.01 4.76
CA LEU A 28 -4.41 -19.86 5.93
C LEU A 28 -4.88 -21.26 5.55
N LEU A 29 -3.95 -22.20 5.57
CA LEU A 29 -4.16 -23.56 5.11
C LEU A 29 -4.10 -24.52 6.29
N GLU A 30 -4.93 -25.55 6.27
CA GLU A 30 -4.80 -26.66 7.21
C GLU A 30 -3.56 -27.49 6.85
N PRO A 31 -2.59 -27.69 7.77
CA PRO A 31 -1.32 -28.33 7.43
C PRO A 31 -1.44 -29.77 6.89
N ALA A 32 -2.48 -30.51 7.31
CA ALA A 32 -2.66 -31.91 6.91
C ALA A 32 -3.27 -32.06 5.51
N THR A 33 -4.24 -31.21 5.16
CA THR A 33 -5.05 -31.33 3.94
C THR A 33 -4.70 -30.30 2.89
N ASN A 34 -3.95 -29.26 3.27
CA ASN A 34 -3.65 -28.07 2.47
C ASN A 34 -4.93 -27.35 1.96
N SER A 35 -6.03 -27.52 2.69
CA SER A 35 -7.32 -26.87 2.40
C SER A 35 -7.37 -25.47 3.01
N ASP A 36 -8.14 -24.57 2.40
CA ASP A 36 -8.31 -23.20 2.90
C ASP A 36 -9.14 -23.18 4.19
N ILE A 37 -8.53 -22.69 5.27
CA ILE A 37 -9.23 -22.30 6.50
C ILE A 37 -9.79 -20.88 6.34
N ALA A 38 -8.98 -19.97 5.83
CA ALA A 38 -9.35 -18.58 5.60
C ALA A 38 -8.47 -17.92 4.53
N THR A 39 -9.01 -16.91 3.86
CA THR A 39 -8.32 -16.17 2.80
C THR A 39 -8.49 -14.67 2.96
N PHE A 40 -7.41 -13.92 2.77
CA PHE A 40 -7.39 -12.46 2.92
C PHE A 40 -6.75 -11.81 1.68
N ARG A 41 -7.50 -10.93 1.00
CA ARG A 41 -6.94 -10.15 -0.12
C ARG A 41 -5.89 -9.18 0.41
N ILE A 42 -4.73 -9.10 -0.25
CA ILE A 42 -3.63 -8.25 0.20
C ILE A 42 -4.05 -6.79 0.37
N HIS A 43 -4.85 -6.25 -0.54
CA HIS A 43 -5.33 -4.86 -0.47
C HIS A 43 -6.28 -4.57 0.71
N ARG A 44 -6.81 -5.59 1.38
CA ARG A 44 -7.64 -5.43 2.59
C ARG A 44 -6.84 -5.49 3.88
N ILE A 45 -5.56 -5.85 3.82
CA ILE A 45 -4.66 -5.87 4.98
C ILE A 45 -4.09 -4.46 5.16
N LEU A 46 -4.43 -3.83 6.28
CA LEU A 46 -4.11 -2.42 6.52
C LEU A 46 -2.70 -2.23 7.07
N PHE A 47 -2.31 -3.07 8.03
CA PHE A 47 -0.96 -3.07 8.59
C PHE A 47 -0.67 -4.41 9.25
N CYS A 48 0.63 -4.72 9.36
CA CYS A 48 1.15 -5.84 10.11
C CYS A 48 1.94 -5.34 11.32
N ALA A 49 1.87 -6.07 12.43
CA ALA A 49 2.58 -5.76 13.65
C ALA A 49 3.45 -6.95 14.10
N ARG A 50 4.58 -6.63 14.73
CA ARG A 50 5.47 -7.61 15.38
C ARG A 50 5.29 -7.54 16.89
N GLY A 51 5.29 -8.67 17.58
CA GLY A 51 5.41 -8.68 19.03
C GLY A 51 6.80 -8.18 19.49
N PRO A 52 6.91 -7.51 20.66
CA PRO A 52 8.18 -6.99 21.16
C PRO A 52 9.23 -8.09 21.37
N SER A 53 10.50 -7.82 21.03
CA SER A 53 11.60 -8.79 21.11
C SER A 53 11.89 -9.26 22.54
N GLU A 54 11.71 -8.38 23.52
CA GLU A 54 12.03 -8.61 24.94
C GLU A 54 10.88 -9.24 25.73
N THR A 55 9.80 -9.66 25.06
CA THR A 55 8.63 -10.24 25.72
C THR A 55 8.29 -11.63 25.19
N ALA A 56 7.32 -12.29 25.82
CA ALA A 56 6.82 -13.61 25.38
C ALA A 56 6.19 -13.58 23.98
N GLU A 57 5.85 -12.38 23.49
CA GLU A 57 5.26 -12.13 22.16
C GLU A 57 6.30 -12.01 21.05
N ARG A 58 7.61 -12.15 21.32
CA ARG A 58 8.66 -12.09 20.29
C ARG A 58 8.48 -13.06 19.11
N GLN A 59 7.76 -14.15 19.37
CA GLN A 59 7.37 -15.21 18.45
C GLN A 59 6.02 -14.97 17.77
N CYS A 60 5.37 -13.83 18.05
CA CYS A 60 4.06 -13.50 17.53
C CYS A 60 4.15 -12.37 16.50
N PHE A 61 3.24 -12.42 15.53
CA PHE A 61 2.93 -11.31 14.66
C PHE A 61 1.42 -11.22 14.47
N ALA A 62 0.96 -10.10 13.93
CA ALA A 62 -0.44 -9.92 13.60
C ALA A 62 -0.60 -9.10 12.34
N PHE A 63 -1.78 -9.19 11.73
CA PHE A 63 -2.23 -8.22 10.75
C PHE A 63 -3.69 -7.84 11.00
N THR A 64 -4.04 -6.61 10.64
CA THR A 64 -5.43 -6.13 10.68
C THR A 64 -6.01 -6.12 9.27
N CYS A 65 -7.13 -6.80 9.07
CA CYS A 65 -7.85 -6.87 7.81
C CYS A 65 -9.21 -6.18 7.91
N SER A 66 -9.62 -5.47 6.85
CA SER A 66 -10.99 -4.96 6.73
C SER A 66 -11.90 -6.01 6.08
N HIS A 67 -13.13 -6.11 6.59
CA HIS A 67 -14.19 -6.97 6.09
C HIS A 67 -15.45 -6.14 5.88
N GLY A 68 -16.16 -6.35 4.79
CA GLY A 68 -17.33 -5.55 4.40
C GLY A 68 -17.20 -5.01 2.98
N ASP A 69 -18.31 -4.52 2.43
CA ASP A 69 -18.41 -4.06 1.04
C ASP A 69 -18.32 -2.52 0.90
N SER A 70 -18.48 -1.80 2.00
CA SER A 70 -18.38 -0.33 2.07
C SER A 70 -17.60 0.11 3.30
N ALA A 71 -17.09 1.35 3.29
CA ALA A 71 -16.41 1.94 4.44
C ALA A 71 -17.32 2.04 5.68
N GLU A 72 -18.62 2.22 5.48
CA GLU A 72 -19.62 2.36 6.56
C GLU A 72 -19.92 1.03 7.27
N ASN A 73 -19.78 -0.09 6.56
CA ASN A 73 -20.00 -1.44 7.10
C ASN A 73 -18.68 -2.20 7.33
N ALA A 74 -17.54 -1.50 7.28
CA ALA A 74 -16.24 -2.12 7.42
C ALA A 74 -15.99 -2.57 8.87
N ILE A 75 -15.85 -3.88 9.07
CA ILE A 75 -15.40 -4.49 10.32
C ILE A 75 -13.89 -4.74 10.21
N PHE A 76 -13.13 -4.21 11.15
CA PHE A 76 -11.68 -4.44 11.22
C PHE A 76 -11.38 -5.57 12.18
N GLN A 77 -10.77 -6.64 11.66
CA GLN A 77 -10.39 -7.82 12.45
C GLN A 77 -8.88 -7.92 12.56
N CYS A 78 -8.40 -8.19 13.77
CA CYS A 78 -6.98 -8.42 14.05
C CYS A 78 -6.72 -9.92 14.17
N HIS A 79 -5.86 -10.45 13.31
CA HIS A 79 -5.45 -11.85 13.31
C HIS A 79 -4.07 -11.95 13.91
N VAL A 80 -3.96 -12.65 15.04
CA VAL A 80 -2.69 -12.86 15.75
C VAL A 80 -2.21 -14.29 15.53
N PHE A 81 -0.95 -14.41 15.16
CA PHE A 81 -0.29 -15.68 14.88
C PHE A 81 0.91 -15.84 15.79
N ARG A 82 1.21 -17.08 16.11
CA ARG A 82 2.40 -17.48 16.86
C ARG A 82 3.22 -18.44 16.00
N CYS A 83 4.51 -18.21 15.92
CA CYS A 83 5.47 -19.09 15.27
C CYS A 83 6.18 -19.94 16.33
N ASP A 84 6.56 -21.16 15.98
CA ASP A 84 7.42 -21.99 16.84
C ASP A 84 8.87 -21.48 16.85
N ILE A 85 9.28 -20.84 15.76
CA ILE A 85 10.62 -20.28 15.56
C ILE A 85 10.52 -18.75 15.60
N PRO A 86 11.03 -18.07 16.64
CA PRO A 86 10.97 -16.61 16.76
C PRO A 86 11.57 -15.87 15.55
N GLU A 87 12.62 -16.42 14.94
CA GLU A 87 13.32 -15.85 13.78
C GLU A 87 12.49 -15.93 12.49
N ALA A 88 11.40 -16.69 12.46
CA ALA A 88 10.48 -16.75 11.32
C ALA A 88 9.62 -15.48 11.23
N VAL A 89 9.24 -14.89 12.36
CA VAL A 89 8.41 -13.68 12.43
C VAL A 89 8.93 -12.53 11.55
N PRO A 90 10.20 -12.07 11.68
CA PRO A 90 10.70 -10.98 10.85
C PRO A 90 10.74 -11.35 9.36
N LYS A 91 10.98 -12.63 9.01
CA LYS A 91 10.97 -13.09 7.62
C LYS A 91 9.56 -13.02 7.02
N ILE A 92 8.54 -13.42 7.78
CA ILE A 92 7.14 -13.32 7.37
C ILE A 92 6.76 -11.85 7.13
N LEU A 93 7.07 -10.97 8.08
CA LEU A 93 6.78 -9.54 7.95
C LEU A 93 7.53 -8.90 6.78
N TYR A 94 8.75 -9.33 6.51
CA TYR A 94 9.50 -8.92 5.32
C TYR A 94 8.82 -9.38 4.03
N CYS A 95 8.31 -10.62 3.97
CA CYS A 95 7.51 -11.10 2.83
C CYS A 95 6.25 -10.25 2.62
N PHE A 96 5.50 -9.93 3.67
CA PHE A 96 4.35 -9.02 3.58
C PHE A 96 4.77 -7.64 3.06
N ALA A 97 5.81 -7.04 3.63
CA ALA A 97 6.31 -5.73 3.20
C ALA A 97 6.72 -5.71 1.72
N ASN A 98 7.34 -6.78 1.22
CA ASN A 98 7.67 -6.91 -0.19
C ASN A 98 6.44 -7.10 -1.07
N THR A 99 5.47 -7.88 -0.60
CA THR A 99 4.21 -8.14 -1.32
C THR A 99 3.40 -6.86 -1.48
N PHE A 100 3.28 -6.06 -0.42
CA PHE A 100 2.59 -4.75 -0.46
C PHE A 100 3.23 -3.77 -1.45
N ARG A 101 4.54 -3.82 -1.65
CA ARG A 101 5.27 -2.94 -2.59
C ARG A 101 5.23 -3.42 -4.05
N ARG A 102 4.99 -4.72 -4.27
CA ARG A 102 5.01 -5.32 -5.61
C ARG A 102 3.65 -5.17 -6.27
N VAL A 103 3.42 -3.97 -6.80
CA VAL A 103 2.34 -3.72 -7.75
C VAL A 103 2.62 -4.58 -8.99
N PRO A 104 1.73 -5.49 -9.39
CA PRO A 104 1.92 -6.26 -10.60
C PRO A 104 2.04 -5.32 -11.80
N LYS A 105 2.93 -5.66 -12.73
CA LYS A 105 2.99 -4.97 -14.01
C LYS A 105 1.63 -5.15 -14.69
N PRO A 106 1.05 -4.12 -15.35
CA PRO A 106 -0.20 -4.26 -16.08
C PRO A 106 -0.03 -5.35 -17.13
N GLN A 107 -0.47 -6.55 -16.79
CA GLN A 107 -0.42 -7.70 -17.67
C GLN A 107 -1.59 -7.49 -18.63
N ARG A 108 -1.30 -7.39 -19.93
CA ARG A 108 -2.34 -7.33 -20.95
C ARG A 108 -3.24 -8.54 -20.74
N LEU A 109 -4.48 -8.28 -20.36
CA LEU A 109 -5.48 -9.26 -19.95
C LEU A 109 -5.54 -10.41 -20.97
N SER A 110 -5.03 -11.58 -20.60
CA SER A 110 -5.49 -12.83 -21.19
C SER A 110 -6.71 -13.24 -20.39
N ASN A 111 -7.86 -13.30 -21.05
CA ASN A 111 -9.16 -13.67 -20.50
C ASN A 111 -9.08 -14.97 -19.67
N SER A 112 -8.81 -14.87 -18.37
CA SER A 112 -9.05 -15.94 -17.42
C SER A 112 -10.32 -15.61 -16.66
N SER A 113 -11.38 -16.30 -17.05
CA SER A 113 -12.68 -16.32 -16.39
C SER A 113 -12.53 -16.69 -14.92
N ILE A 114 -12.52 -15.70 -14.06
CA ILE A 114 -12.78 -15.86 -12.63
C ILE A 114 -13.94 -14.92 -12.32
N SER A 115 -15.01 -15.51 -11.81
CA SER A 115 -16.20 -14.82 -11.33
C SER A 115 -15.83 -13.82 -10.24
N SER A 116 -16.00 -12.53 -10.47
CA SER A 116 -16.05 -11.57 -9.39
C SER A 116 -16.78 -10.31 -9.83
N THR A 117 -17.63 -9.82 -8.93
CA THR A 117 -18.19 -8.46 -8.88
C THR A 117 -17.10 -7.39 -8.67
N GLU A 118 -15.88 -7.63 -9.14
CA GLU A 118 -14.75 -6.73 -8.97
C GLU A 118 -14.86 -5.60 -10.00
N LEU A 119 -15.04 -4.39 -9.48
CA LEU A 119 -15.06 -3.18 -10.29
C LEU A 119 -13.62 -2.70 -10.43
N ASP A 120 -13.11 -2.74 -11.65
CA ASP A 120 -11.77 -2.25 -11.97
C ASP A 120 -11.79 -0.75 -12.20
N PHE A 121 -10.92 -0.03 -11.48
CA PHE A 121 -10.70 1.40 -11.65
C PHE A 121 -9.23 1.67 -11.95
N THR A 122 -8.97 2.50 -12.95
CA THR A 122 -7.64 2.95 -13.33
C THR A 122 -7.55 4.46 -13.19
N PHE A 123 -6.56 4.95 -12.44
CA PHE A 123 -6.29 6.37 -12.30
C PHE A 123 -4.95 6.69 -12.98
N SER A 124 -5.00 7.54 -13.99
CA SER A 124 -3.80 8.10 -14.65
C SER A 124 -3.54 9.48 -14.08
N VAL A 125 -2.33 9.68 -13.55
CA VAL A 125 -1.93 10.91 -12.86
C VAL A 125 -0.73 11.50 -13.56
N SER A 126 -0.81 12.78 -13.92
CA SER A 126 0.34 13.54 -14.43
C SER A 126 0.57 14.78 -13.59
N LEU A 127 1.84 15.15 -13.48
CA LEU A 127 2.30 16.33 -12.75
C LEU A 127 3.25 17.12 -13.64
N ASP A 128 2.93 18.40 -13.84
CA ASP A 128 3.75 19.34 -14.58
C ASP A 128 3.99 20.61 -13.76
N PHE A 129 5.23 21.09 -13.75
CA PHE A 129 5.56 22.44 -13.30
C PHE A 129 5.66 23.34 -14.51
N ARG A 130 5.03 24.51 -14.44
CA ARG A 130 5.16 25.59 -15.42
C ARG A 130 5.62 26.88 -14.78
N GLU A 131 6.27 27.73 -15.55
CA GLU A 131 6.76 29.02 -15.12
C GLU A 131 6.38 30.12 -16.09
N ASP A 132 6.19 31.34 -15.55
CA ASP A 132 5.92 32.53 -16.34
C ASP A 132 7.11 32.82 -17.29
N ASP A 133 6.82 33.08 -18.56
CA ASP A 133 7.82 33.45 -19.56
C ASP A 133 8.09 34.96 -19.63
N GLY A 134 7.38 35.76 -18.85
CA GLY A 134 7.43 37.22 -18.86
C GLY A 134 6.68 37.84 -20.03
N LYS A 135 5.97 37.04 -20.84
CA LYS A 135 5.14 37.47 -21.97
C LYS A 135 3.66 37.18 -21.75
N GLY A 136 3.29 36.85 -20.51
CA GLY A 136 1.91 36.54 -20.11
C GLY A 136 1.52 35.07 -20.27
N GLY A 137 2.48 34.17 -20.54
CA GLY A 137 2.25 32.74 -20.70
C GLY A 137 2.98 31.90 -19.64
N PHE A 138 2.53 30.66 -19.46
CA PHE A 138 3.18 29.67 -18.59
C PHE A 138 3.70 28.49 -19.41
N PHE A 139 5.00 28.20 -19.29
CA PHE A 139 5.70 27.16 -20.05
C PHE A 139 6.29 26.11 -19.14
N ALA A 140 6.45 24.88 -19.64
CA ALA A 140 6.99 23.77 -18.86
C ALA A 140 8.39 24.08 -18.31
N CYS A 141 8.58 23.87 -17.01
CA CYS A 141 9.86 24.03 -16.36
C CYS A 141 10.85 23.00 -16.90
N PRO A 142 12.10 23.39 -17.23
CA PRO A 142 13.11 22.43 -17.65
C PRO A 142 13.33 21.36 -16.57
N LYS A 143 13.33 20.09 -16.98
CA LYS A 143 13.60 18.94 -16.11
C LYS A 143 14.96 18.35 -16.46
N ASP A 144 15.76 18.08 -15.43
CA ASP A 144 17.06 17.41 -15.55
C ASP A 144 17.04 16.19 -14.65
N LYS A 145 16.95 15.00 -15.27
CA LYS A 145 16.73 13.72 -14.58
C LYS A 145 15.52 13.81 -13.64
N ASP A 146 15.75 13.84 -12.33
CA ASP A 146 14.72 13.84 -11.29
C ASP A 146 14.53 15.21 -10.63
N VAL A 147 15.10 16.28 -11.21
CA VAL A 147 15.07 17.64 -10.64
C VAL A 147 14.47 18.63 -11.63
N PHE A 148 13.62 19.54 -11.13
CA PHE A 148 13.12 20.68 -11.91
C PHE A 148 14.05 21.89 -11.73
N LYS A 149 14.35 22.58 -12.84
CA LYS A 149 15.12 23.82 -12.84
C LYS A 149 14.14 24.99 -12.83
N PHE A 150 14.07 25.68 -11.70
CA PHE A 150 13.20 26.83 -11.53
C PHE A 150 13.98 28.13 -11.65
N ARG A 151 13.49 29.05 -12.49
CA ARG A 151 14.00 30.42 -12.49
C ARG A 151 13.61 31.12 -11.18
N ILE A 152 14.58 31.79 -10.58
CA ILE A 152 14.37 32.65 -9.40
C ILE A 152 13.42 33.80 -9.76
N ASN A 153 12.65 34.27 -8.77
CA ASN A 153 11.75 35.43 -8.89
C ASN A 153 10.78 35.33 -10.08
N THR A 154 10.33 34.12 -10.42
CA THR A 154 9.41 33.87 -11.53
C THR A 154 8.25 33.03 -11.00
N GLU A 155 7.02 33.45 -11.25
CA GLU A 155 5.82 32.73 -10.82
C GLU A 155 5.83 31.29 -11.37
N LYS A 156 5.41 30.35 -10.53
CA LYS A 156 5.32 28.92 -10.86
C LYS A 156 3.89 28.45 -10.72
N ARG A 157 3.46 27.60 -11.65
CA ARG A 157 2.18 26.89 -11.59
C ARG A 157 2.44 25.39 -11.57
N LEU A 158 1.85 24.73 -10.58
CA LEU A 158 1.78 23.28 -10.54
C LEU A 158 0.48 22.84 -11.20
N ILE A 159 0.56 21.90 -12.13
CA ILE A 159 -0.59 21.29 -12.77
C ILE A 159 -0.58 19.81 -12.39
N ILE A 160 -1.61 19.39 -11.67
CA ILE A 160 -1.88 17.98 -11.38
C ILE A 160 -3.13 17.60 -12.19
N SER A 161 -3.02 16.58 -13.02
CA SER A 161 -4.17 16.04 -13.76
C SER A 161 -4.42 14.61 -13.32
N VAL A 162 -5.66 14.32 -12.94
CA VAL A 162 -6.12 12.99 -12.58
C VAL A 162 -7.21 12.60 -13.56
N GLN A 163 -6.95 11.55 -14.33
CA GLN A 163 -7.91 10.97 -15.25
C GLN A 163 -8.33 9.60 -14.70
N GLN A 164 -9.60 9.44 -14.42
CA GLN A 164 -10.19 8.17 -13.98
C GLN A 164 -10.79 7.42 -15.17
N ALA A 165 -10.59 6.10 -15.19
CA ALA A 165 -11.31 5.15 -16.02
C ALA A 165 -11.89 4.06 -15.12
N GLY A 166 -13.13 3.63 -15.38
CA GLY A 166 -13.80 2.60 -14.59
C GLY A 166 -15.31 2.59 -14.87
N PRO A 167 -16.04 1.64 -14.28
CA PRO A 167 -17.48 1.47 -14.52
C PRO A 167 -18.32 2.65 -14.02
N HIS A 168 -17.86 3.35 -12.96
CA HIS A 168 -18.50 4.54 -12.40
C HIS A 168 -17.44 5.58 -12.00
N GLU A 169 -17.88 6.81 -11.73
CA GLU A 169 -17.02 7.86 -11.19
C GLU A 169 -16.81 7.66 -9.68
N ILE A 170 -15.57 7.85 -9.19
CA ILE A 170 -15.23 7.77 -7.77
C ILE A 170 -14.83 9.17 -7.33
N LYS A 171 -15.46 9.63 -6.25
CA LYS A 171 -15.06 10.90 -5.64
C LYS A 171 -13.71 10.73 -4.95
N ILE A 172 -12.71 11.46 -5.42
CA ILE A 172 -11.40 11.56 -4.78
C ILE A 172 -11.46 12.69 -3.75
N GLU A 173 -11.39 12.35 -2.46
CA GLU A 173 -11.34 13.37 -1.40
C GLU A 173 -9.93 13.90 -1.16
N ARG A 174 -8.93 13.01 -1.22
CA ARG A 174 -7.51 13.34 -1.05
C ARG A 174 -6.69 12.42 -1.94
N CYS A 175 -5.79 13.00 -2.73
CA CYS A 175 -5.08 12.23 -3.76
C CYS A 175 -3.56 12.25 -3.55
N PHE A 176 -2.97 13.43 -3.27
CA PHE A 176 -1.52 13.58 -3.18
C PHE A 176 -1.12 14.62 -2.14
N GLY A 177 0.03 14.39 -1.51
CA GLY A 177 0.83 15.44 -0.88
C GLY A 177 2.05 15.72 -1.75
N LEU A 178 2.32 16.98 -2.04
CA LEU A 178 3.53 17.37 -2.77
C LEU A 178 4.57 17.89 -1.79
N LEU A 179 5.73 17.25 -1.74
CA LEU A 179 6.88 17.75 -0.99
C LEU A 179 7.88 18.43 -1.94
N ILE A 180 8.40 19.58 -1.55
CA ILE A 180 9.41 20.34 -2.31
C ILE A 180 10.55 20.81 -1.40
N SER A 181 11.75 20.90 -1.95
CA SER A 181 12.88 21.56 -1.29
C SER A 181 13.85 22.13 -2.33
N PRO A 182 14.45 23.30 -2.10
CA PRO A 182 15.46 23.85 -2.98
C PRO A 182 16.81 23.12 -2.82
N GLY A 183 17.50 22.85 -3.94
CA GLY A 183 18.87 22.35 -3.95
C GLY A 183 19.07 21.05 -4.70
N ARG A 184 20.27 20.46 -4.56
CA ARG A 184 20.63 19.13 -5.07
C ARG A 184 20.94 18.23 -3.88
N ASN A 185 20.64 16.93 -4.00
CA ASN A 185 20.89 15.93 -2.95
C ASN A 185 20.18 16.24 -1.61
N VAL A 186 18.94 16.75 -1.70
CA VAL A 186 18.11 17.08 -0.54
C VAL A 186 17.80 15.82 0.28
N GLN A 187 17.96 15.87 1.60
CA GLN A 187 17.55 14.78 2.47
C GLN A 187 16.03 14.75 2.61
N HIS A 188 15.46 13.57 2.87
CA HIS A 188 14.01 13.47 3.02
C HIS A 188 13.45 14.33 4.17
N SER A 189 14.25 14.59 5.21
CA SER A 189 13.92 15.49 6.32
C SER A 189 13.79 16.96 5.93
N ASP A 190 14.43 17.37 4.84
CA ASP A 190 14.50 18.78 4.43
C ASP A 190 13.40 19.12 3.40
N MET A 191 12.57 18.14 3.07
CA MET A 191 11.44 18.27 2.15
C MET A 191 10.24 18.85 2.87
N GLN A 192 9.64 19.90 2.30
CA GLN A 192 8.52 20.62 2.89
C GLN A 192 7.23 20.36 2.13
N LEU A 193 6.12 20.16 2.84
CA LEU A 193 4.81 19.99 2.24
C LEU A 193 4.33 21.31 1.65
N ILE A 194 3.92 21.27 0.37
CA ILE A 194 3.16 22.34 -0.25
C ILE A 194 1.70 22.14 0.15
N GLU A 195 1.15 23.11 0.87
CA GLU A 195 -0.31 23.20 1.06
C GLU A 195 -0.93 23.64 -0.27
N LEU A 196 -1.78 22.76 -0.83
CA LEU A 196 -2.46 22.90 -2.13
C LEU A 196 -3.92 23.31 -1.94
#